data_AF-A0A5B2UNT3-F1
#
_entry.id   AF-A0A5B2UNT3-F1
#
_cell.length_a   1.000
_cell.length_b   1.000
_cell.length_c   1.000
_cell.angle_alpha   90.00
_cell.angle_beta   90.00
_cell.angle_gamma   90.00
#
_symmetry.space_group_name_H-M   'P 1'
#
loop_
_entity.id
_entity.type
_entity.pdbx_description
1 polymer ?
#
loop_
_entity_poly.entity_id
_entity_poly.type
_entity_poly.pdbx_seq_one_letter_code
_entity_poly.pdbx_strand_id
1 'polypeptide(L)'
;VYFYFYQQLLARRYFERLTNGLGKIPEFSWYSPIKTGYYPLLLTKITPFAQRPDYYNLHTEENYERVRFLDTYEKTFVQFLQKDHFEAFGQKIDFH
;
A
#
# COMPACT_ATOMS: atom_id res chain seq x y z
N VAL A 1 17.21 3.80 -6.72
CA VAL A 1 16.80 4.89 -5.79
C VAL A 1 15.44 4.64 -5.16
N TYR A 2 14.39 4.30 -5.94
CA TYR A 2 13.02 4.06 -5.44
C TYR A 2 12.96 3.16 -4.18
N PHE A 3 13.43 1.91 -4.29
CA PHE A 3 13.43 0.96 -3.16
C PHE A 3 14.15 1.51 -1.92
N TYR A 4 15.38 2.04 -2.11
CA TYR A 4 16.20 2.55 -1.02
C TYR A 4 15.52 3.69 -0.26
N PHE A 5 14.89 4.63 -0.97
CA PHE A 5 14.18 5.75 -0.34
C PHE A 5 13.06 5.28 0.59
N TYR A 6 12.17 4.42 0.09
CA TYR A 6 11.06 3.91 0.89
C TYR A 6 11.53 2.99 2.01
N GLN A 7 12.54 2.16 1.76
CA GLN A 7 13.12 1.30 2.79
C GLN A 7 13.65 2.13 3.96
N GLN A 8 14.42 3.20 3.71
CA GLN A 8 15.01 4.03 4.77
C GLN A 8 13.93 4.79 5.56
N LEU A 9 12.93 5.34 4.86
CA LEU A 9 11.80 6.02 5.49
C LEU A 9 11.00 5.08 6.40
N LEU A 10 10.70 3.86 5.93
CA LEU A 10 9.99 2.84 6.71
C LEU A 10 10.81 2.36 7.91
N ALA A 11 12.12 2.19 7.76
CA ALA A 11 13.01 1.84 8.87
C ALA A 11 12.98 2.91 9.97
N ARG A 12 13.10 4.19 9.59
CA ARG A 12 13.02 5.32 10.53
C ARG A 12 11.66 5.36 11.24
N ARG A 13 10.56 5.13 10.52
CA ARG A 13 9.20 5.10 11.09
C ARG A 13 9.02 3.90 12.03
N TYR A 14 9.59 2.76 11.70
CA TYR A 14 9.54 1.57 12.54
C TYR A 14 10.25 1.77 13.88
N PHE A 15 11.39 2.48 13.89
CA PHE A 15 12.06 2.84 15.15
C PHE A 15 11.19 3.70 16.07
N GLU A 16 10.45 4.67 15.55
CA GLU A 16 9.47 5.42 16.36
C GLU A 16 8.37 4.52 16.93
N ARG A 17 7.96 3.48 16.19
CA ARG A 17 6.96 2.54 16.70
C ARG A 17 7.51 1.70 17.83
N LEU A 18 8.77 1.26 17.74
CA LEU A 18 9.43 0.46 18.77
C LEU A 18 9.57 1.22 20.08
N THR A 19 10.04 2.47 20.03
CA THR A 19 10.21 3.31 21.23
C THR A 19 8.88 3.64 21.91
N ASN A 20 7.77 3.59 21.18
CA ASN A 20 6.42 3.83 21.69
C ASN A 20 5.61 2.53 21.93
N GLY A 21 6.22 1.34 21.87
CA GLY A 21 5.53 0.08 22.13
C GLY A 21 4.44 -0.31 21.11
N LEU A 22 4.47 0.26 19.90
CA LEU A 22 3.45 0.07 18.86
C LEU A 22 3.70 -1.15 17.95
N GLY A 23 4.88 -1.76 18.03
CA GLY A 23 5.24 -2.96 17.25
C GLY A 23 5.27 -2.76 15.72
N LYS A 24 5.06 -3.84 14.97
CA LYS A 24 5.12 -3.85 13.49
C LYS A 24 4.06 -2.97 12.83
N ILE A 25 4.35 -2.49 11.63
CA ILE A 25 3.36 -1.80 10.79
C ILE A 25 2.29 -2.83 10.38
N PRO A 26 0.99 -2.54 10.53
CA PRO A 26 -0.06 -3.49 10.19
C PRO A 26 -0.17 -3.69 8.67
N GLU A 27 -0.41 -4.94 8.28
CA GLU A 27 -0.78 -5.29 6.90
C GLU A 27 -2.28 -5.04 6.67
N PHE A 28 -2.69 -4.94 5.41
CA PHE A 28 -4.09 -4.79 5.03
C PHE A 28 -4.38 -5.57 3.75
N SER A 29 -5.66 -5.71 3.41
CA SER A 29 -6.13 -6.30 2.15
C SER A 29 -7.12 -5.36 1.48
N TRP A 30 -7.07 -5.25 0.15
CA TRP A 30 -8.05 -4.50 -0.65
C TRP A 30 -9.48 -5.04 -0.51
N TYR A 31 -9.61 -6.30 -0.07
CA TYR A 31 -10.89 -7.01 0.11
C TYR A 31 -11.36 -7.02 1.58
N SER A 32 -10.72 -6.26 2.45
CA SER A 32 -11.08 -6.21 3.88
C SER A 32 -11.09 -4.77 4.40
N PRO A 33 -11.87 -4.48 5.46
CA PRO A 33 -11.82 -3.16 6.08
C PRO A 33 -10.44 -2.82 6.65
N ILE A 34 -9.97 -1.60 6.41
CA ILE A 34 -8.72 -1.11 6.99
C ILE A 34 -8.94 -0.73 8.45
N LYS A 35 -8.23 -1.38 9.38
CA LYS A 35 -8.43 -1.21 10.82
C LYS A 35 -8.17 0.23 11.27
N THR A 36 -7.08 0.85 10.80
CA THR A 36 -6.64 2.16 11.28
C THR A 36 -7.16 3.30 10.39
N GLY A 37 -8.04 4.11 10.94
CA GLY A 37 -8.54 5.35 10.38
C GLY A 37 -7.55 6.51 10.48
N TYR A 38 -7.94 7.64 9.91
CA TYR A 38 -7.23 8.90 10.03
C TYR A 38 -8.21 10.07 9.89
N TYR A 39 -8.12 11.00 10.84
CA TYR A 39 -8.89 12.24 10.86
C TYR A 39 -7.95 13.42 10.60
N PRO A 40 -7.79 13.87 9.36
CA PRO A 40 -6.99 15.05 9.07
C PRO A 40 -7.66 16.29 9.64
N LEU A 41 -6.98 16.95 10.59
CA LEU A 41 -7.37 18.27 11.11
C LEU A 41 -6.91 19.40 10.17
N LEU A 42 -7.14 19.19 8.87
CA LEU A 42 -6.72 20.09 7.80
C LEU A 42 -7.91 20.43 6.90
N LEU A 43 -7.91 21.67 6.41
CA LEU A 43 -8.91 22.16 5.46
C LEU A 43 -8.24 22.90 4.31
N THR A 44 -8.87 22.81 3.15
CA THR A 44 -8.62 23.73 2.04
C THR A 44 -9.51 24.97 2.22
N LYS A 45 -9.37 25.96 1.34
CA LYS A 45 -10.23 27.15 1.35
C LYS A 45 -11.72 26.82 1.20
N ILE A 46 -12.06 25.66 0.63
CA ILE A 46 -13.42 25.33 0.20
C ILE A 46 -13.95 24.10 0.97
N THR A 47 -13.11 23.10 1.16
CA THR A 47 -13.52 21.82 1.77
C THR A 47 -12.50 21.30 2.77
N PRO A 48 -12.96 20.63 3.85
CA PRO A 48 -12.07 19.87 4.72
C PRO A 48 -11.46 18.69 3.97
N PHE A 49 -10.31 18.21 4.44
CA PHE A 49 -9.73 16.98 3.90
C PHE A 49 -10.62 15.78 4.23
N ALA A 50 -10.71 14.82 3.31
CA ALA A 50 -11.51 13.61 3.50
C ALA A 50 -11.00 12.80 4.70
N GLN A 51 -11.93 12.32 5.51
CA GLN A 51 -11.64 11.51 6.69
C GLN A 51 -11.87 10.03 6.35
N ARG A 52 -11.05 9.15 6.95
CA ARG A 52 -11.24 7.70 6.85
C ARG A 52 -11.50 7.15 8.25
N PRO A 53 -12.70 6.65 8.58
CA PRO A 53 -12.95 6.09 9.90
C PRO A 53 -12.13 4.81 10.13
N ASP A 54 -12.01 4.40 11.40
CA ASP A 54 -11.53 3.06 11.73
C ASP A 54 -12.43 2.01 11.09
N TYR A 55 -11.86 0.87 10.71
CA TYR A 55 -12.56 -0.21 10.02
C TYR A 55 -13.30 0.22 8.74
N TYR A 56 -12.73 1.18 8.00
CA TYR A 56 -13.31 1.62 6.72
C TYR A 56 -13.24 0.51 5.67
N ASN A 57 -14.37 0.17 5.04
CA ASN A 57 -14.43 -0.84 3.99
C ASN A 57 -13.85 -0.29 2.68
N LEU A 58 -12.78 -0.90 2.18
CA LEU A 58 -12.17 -0.56 0.88
C LEU A 58 -12.94 -1.20 -0.30
N HIS A 59 -13.60 -2.33 -0.06
CA HIS A 59 -14.31 -3.09 -1.09
C HIS A 59 -15.78 -2.68 -1.18
N THR A 60 -15.99 -1.45 -1.68
CA THR A 60 -17.32 -0.89 -1.97
C THR A 60 -17.55 -0.78 -3.46
N GLU A 61 -18.81 -0.58 -3.87
CA GLU A 61 -19.20 -0.50 -5.28
C GLU A 61 -18.38 0.53 -6.06
N GLU A 62 -18.11 1.68 -5.46
CA GLU A 62 -17.34 2.76 -6.08
C GLU A 62 -15.87 2.37 -6.33
N ASN A 63 -15.37 1.37 -5.60
CA ASN A 63 -13.96 0.97 -5.60
C ASN A 63 -13.70 -0.38 -6.27
N TYR A 64 -14.73 -1.15 -6.65
CA TYR A 64 -14.54 -2.50 -7.20
C TYR A 64 -13.61 -2.56 -8.41
N GLU A 65 -13.72 -1.60 -9.32
CA GLU A 65 -12.82 -1.53 -10.49
C GLU A 65 -11.37 -1.28 -10.05
N ARG A 66 -11.15 -0.30 -9.19
CA ARG A 66 -9.82 0.05 -8.68
C ARG A 66 -9.18 -1.10 -7.93
N VAL A 67 -9.96 -1.80 -7.10
CA VAL A 67 -9.50 -2.98 -6.35
C VAL A 67 -9.06 -4.09 -7.31
N ARG A 68 -9.81 -4.36 -8.39
CA ARG A 68 -9.40 -5.35 -9.40
C ARG A 68 -8.10 -4.97 -10.10
N PHE A 69 -7.94 -3.68 -10.44
CA PHE A 69 -6.71 -3.19 -11.04
C PHE A 69 -5.51 -3.38 -10.11
N LEU A 70 -5.63 -2.98 -8.84
CA LEU A 70 -4.56 -3.09 -7.83
C LEU A 70 -4.17 -4.55 -7.56
N ASP A 71 -5.17 -5.42 -7.37
CA ASP A 71 -4.94 -6.85 -7.15
C ASP A 71 -4.24 -7.52 -8.34
N THR A 72 -4.65 -7.16 -9.57
CA THR A 72 -3.98 -7.65 -10.79
C THR A 72 -2.54 -7.16 -10.86
N TYR A 73 -2.30 -5.89 -10.54
CA TYR A 73 -0.96 -5.29 -10.57
C TYR A 73 0.01 -6.01 -9.62
N GLU A 74 -0.42 -6.29 -8.39
CA GLU A 74 0.36 -7.03 -7.39
C GLU A 74 0.60 -8.48 -7.84
N LYS A 75 -0.45 -9.17 -8.31
CA LYS A 75 -0.36 -10.57 -8.78
C LYS A 75 0.56 -10.71 -9.98
N THR A 76 0.59 -9.75 -10.90
CA THR A 76 1.53 -9.74 -12.02
C THR A 76 2.97 -9.73 -11.54
N PHE A 77 3.30 -8.95 -10.51
CA PHE A 77 4.65 -8.97 -9.94
C PHE A 77 4.98 -10.31 -9.27
N VAL A 78 4.02 -10.91 -8.56
CA VAL A 78 4.18 -12.27 -8.01
C VAL A 78 4.45 -13.30 -9.10
N GLN A 79 3.80 -13.18 -10.27
CA GLN A 79 4.08 -14.05 -11.41
C GLN A 79 5.49 -13.87 -11.99
N PHE A 80 6.05 -12.66 -11.93
CA PHE A 80 7.45 -12.43 -12.30
C PHE A 80 8.40 -13.15 -11.35
N LEU A 81 8.16 -13.06 -10.04
CA LEU A 81 8.93 -13.79 -9.03
C LEU A 81 8.83 -15.32 -9.20
N GLN A 82 7.70 -15.83 -9.68
CA GLN A 82 7.54 -17.27 -9.92
C GLN A 82 8.27 -17.78 -11.15
N LYS A 83 8.56 -16.91 -12.13
CA LYS A 83 9.18 -17.29 -13.40
C LYS A 83 10.69 -17.18 -13.38
N ASP A 84 11.25 -16.32 -12.52
CA ASP A 84 12.66 -15.88 -12.45
C ASP A 84 13.21 -15.20 -13.71
N HIS A 85 12.89 -15.73 -14.90
CA HIS A 85 13.19 -15.17 -16.22
C HIS A 85 11.91 -14.83 -17.00
N PHE A 86 11.77 -13.59 -17.46
CA PHE A 86 10.54 -13.14 -18.14
C PHE A 86 10.80 -11.98 -19.11
N GLU A 87 9.86 -11.77 -20.04
CA GLU A 87 9.85 -10.59 -20.91
C GLU A 87 8.71 -9.65 -20.48
N ALA A 88 9.05 -8.41 -20.17
CA ALA A 88 8.09 -7.38 -19.80
C ALA A 88 8.58 -6.01 -20.28
N PHE A 89 7.65 -5.13 -20.68
CA PHE A 89 7.97 -3.77 -21.15
C PHE A 89 9.04 -3.73 -22.26
N GLY A 90 9.02 -4.72 -23.16
CA GLY A 90 9.98 -4.85 -24.27
C GLY A 90 11.39 -5.28 -23.87
N GLN A 91 11.57 -5.81 -22.66
CA GLN A 91 12.87 -6.20 -22.11
C GLN A 91 12.81 -7.62 -21.54
N LYS A 92 13.88 -8.39 -21.74
CA LYS A 92 14.08 -9.68 -21.08
C LYS A 92 14.83 -9.45 -19.77
N ILE A 93 14.23 -9.88 -18.67
CA ILE A 93 14.72 -9.70 -17.31
C ILE A 93 14.99 -11.07 -16.69
N ASP A 94 16.06 -11.14 -15.90
CA ASP A 94 16.44 -12.29 -15.07
C ASP A 94 16.66 -11.80 -13.64
N PHE A 95 16.04 -12.46 -12.66
CA PHE A 95 16.18 -12.15 -11.24
C PHE A 95 17.30 -12.90 -10.53
N HIS A 96 17.98 -13.83 -11.21
CA HIS A 96 18.96 -14.73 -10.61
C HIS A 96 20.40 -14.18 -10.51
#